data_AF-A0AB74BWS7-F1
#
_entry.id   AF-A0AB74BWS7-F1
#
_cell.length_a   1.000
_cell.length_b   1.000
_cell.length_c   1.000
_cell.angle_alpha   90.00
_cell.angle_beta   90.00
_cell.angle_gamma   90.00
#
_symmetry.space_group_name_H-M   'P 1'
#
loop_
_entity.id
_entity.type
_entity.pdbx_description
1 polymer ?
#
loop_
_entity_poly.entity_id
_entity_poly.type
_entity_poly.pdbx_seq_one_letter_code
_entity_poly.pdbx_strand_id
1 'polypeptide(L)'
;MTHAMNTGNTDPENIVLTAHLGSCHDHVYLLRTMIASGIRPLDFRLADSLALLKTIQGPTEPSEIASLVAKYAEGVSYTSDGADSDARALRAVVMAAFPNA
;
A
#
# COMPACT_ATOMS: atom_id res chain seq x y z
N MET A 1 14.24 -18.52 -2.23
CA MET A 1 12.95 -18.09 -2.78
C MET A 1 13.17 -16.79 -3.53
N THR A 2 13.20 -16.84 -4.85
CA THR A 2 13.25 -15.67 -5.72
C THR A 2 11.84 -15.12 -5.84
N HIS A 3 11.56 -14.00 -5.19
CA HIS A 3 10.36 -13.22 -5.46
C HIS A 3 10.48 -12.70 -6.90
N ALA A 4 9.88 -13.40 -7.85
CA ALA A 4 9.71 -12.89 -9.21
C ALA A 4 8.73 -11.72 -9.12
N MET A 5 9.26 -10.50 -9.00
CA MET A 5 8.50 -9.31 -9.28
C MET A 5 8.17 -9.34 -10.77
N ASN A 6 6.93 -9.70 -11.12
CA ASN A 6 6.33 -9.36 -12.42
C ASN A 6 6.07 -7.84 -12.47
N THR A 7 7.07 -7.03 -12.14
CA THR A 7 7.05 -5.59 -12.36
C THR A 7 7.20 -5.41 -13.86
N GLY A 8 6.20 -4.81 -14.51
CA GLY A 8 6.30 -4.40 -15.91
C GLY A 8 7.43 -3.39 -16.09
N ASN A 9 7.11 -2.11 -16.28
CA ASN A 9 8.11 -1.07 -16.39
C ASN A 9 8.85 -0.89 -15.05
N THR A 10 10.18 -1.01 -15.04
CA THR A 10 11.04 -0.85 -13.86
C THR A 10 11.68 0.53 -13.76
N ASP A 11 11.38 1.43 -14.70
CA ASP A 11 11.74 2.84 -14.60
C ASP A 11 11.13 3.44 -13.32
N PRO A 12 11.95 3.98 -12.40
CA PRO A 12 11.48 4.56 -11.14
C PRO A 12 10.35 5.58 -11.31
N GLU A 13 10.35 6.36 -12.39
CA GLU A 13 9.30 7.33 -12.67
C GLU A 13 7.94 6.68 -12.84
N ASN A 14 7.91 5.41 -13.28
CA ASN A 14 6.70 4.62 -13.49
C ASN A 14 6.31 3.78 -12.27
N ILE A 15 7.06 3.88 -11.17
CA ILE A 15 6.78 3.15 -9.93
C ILE A 15 6.07 4.08 -8.93
N VAL A 16 4.93 3.62 -8.41
CA VAL A 16 4.20 4.27 -7.31
C VAL A 16 4.23 3.36 -6.09
N LEU A 17 4.92 3.78 -5.03
CA LEU A 17 4.89 3.10 -3.74
C LEU A 17 3.62 3.49 -3.00
N THR A 18 2.72 2.53 -2.87
CA THR A 18 1.43 2.71 -2.20
C THR A 18 1.46 2.04 -0.84
N ALA A 19 1.09 2.77 0.21
CA ALA A 19 0.98 2.25 1.57
C ALA A 19 -0.30 2.76 2.24
N HIS A 20 -0.82 1.98 3.18
CA HIS A 20 -2.03 2.34 3.92
C HIS A 20 -1.67 3.29 5.05
N LEU A 21 -2.25 4.50 5.06
CA LEU A 21 -1.82 5.58 5.95
C LEU A 21 -0.32 5.96 5.73
N GLY A 22 0.20 5.68 4.54
CA GLY A 22 1.62 5.81 4.20
C GLY A 22 2.16 7.22 4.38
N SER A 23 1.35 8.24 4.09
CA SER A 23 1.76 9.65 4.23
C SER A 23 2.05 10.07 5.67
N CYS A 24 1.51 9.33 6.65
CA CYS A 24 1.72 9.60 8.07
C CYS A 24 2.66 8.60 8.74
N HIS A 25 2.96 7.46 8.09
CA HIS A 25 3.74 6.38 8.69
C HIS A 25 4.80 5.83 7.73
N ASP A 26 4.46 4.86 6.88
CA ASP A 26 5.45 4.05 6.16
C ASP A 26 6.37 4.87 5.26
N HIS A 27 5.83 5.84 4.53
CA HIS A 27 6.63 6.69 3.64
C HIS A 27 7.56 7.60 4.43
N VAL A 28 7.10 8.12 5.56
CA VAL A 28 7.90 8.98 6.45
C VAL A 28 9.04 8.16 7.06
N TYR A 29 8.75 6.97 7.57
CA TYR A 29 9.75 6.08 8.16
C TYR A 29 10.76 5.58 7.12
N LEU A 30 10.31 5.23 5.92
CA LEU A 30 11.17 4.81 4.82
C LEU A 30 12.16 5.93 4.45
N LEU A 31 11.65 7.14 4.17
CA LEU A 31 12.49 8.27 3.78
C LEU A 31 13.47 8.64 4.89
N ARG A 32 13.03 8.68 6.16
CA ARG A 32 13.92 8.93 7.30
C ARG A 32 15.03 7.89 7.41
N THR A 33 14.69 6.62 7.24
CA THR A 33 15.65 5.51 7.31
C THR A 33 16.67 5.60 6.18
N MET A 34 16.22 5.86 4.94
CA MET A 34 17.11 6.05 3.80
C MET A 34 18.11 7.19 4.03
N ILE A 35 17.61 8.36 4.47
CA ILE A 35 18.46 9.52 4.78
C ILE A 35 19.46 9.18 5.89
N ALA A 36 19.01 8.55 6.97
CA ALA A 36 19.88 8.15 8.08
C ALA A 36 20.96 7.15 7.66
N SER A 37 20.69 6.30 6.68
CA SER A 37 21.63 5.35 6.10
C SER A 37 22.48 5.92 4.96
N GLY A 38 22.37 7.22 4.65
CA GLY A 38 23.10 7.86 3.55
C GLY A 38 22.64 7.43 2.15
N ILE A 39 21.46 6.81 2.05
CA ILE A 39 20.84 6.39 0.80
C ILE A 39 20.00 7.56 0.28
N ARG A 40 20.30 8.02 -0.94
CA ARG A 40 19.47 9.03 -1.60
C ARG A 40 18.09 8.42 -1.93
N PRO A 41 16.98 9.06 -1.57
CA PRO A 41 15.65 8.66 -2.04
C PRO A 41 15.65 8.55 -3.57
N LEU A 42 15.13 7.46 -4.10
CA LEU A 42 14.92 7.32 -5.54
C LEU A 42 13.71 8.18 -5.95
N ASP A 43 13.63 8.55 -7.22
CA ASP A 43 12.53 9.36 -7.78
C ASP A 43 11.24 8.53 -7.98
N PHE A 44 10.86 7.74 -6.98
CA PHE A 44 9.57 7.06 -6.97
C PHE A 44 8.44 8.00 -6.53
N ARG A 45 7.24 7.74 -7.03
CA ARG A 45 6.03 8.41 -6.57
C ARG A 45 5.48 7.71 -5.34
N LEU A 46 4.88 8.48 -4.43
CA LEU A 46 4.30 7.97 -3.18
C LEU A 46 2.79 8.18 -3.19
N ALA A 47 2.04 7.17 -2.76
CA ALA A 47 0.59 7.24 -2.65
C ALA A 47 0.09 6.69 -1.30
N ASP A 48 -0.96 7.32 -0.78
CA ASP A 48 -1.67 6.86 0.42
C ASP A 48 -2.98 6.20 0.02
N SER A 49 -3.08 4.88 0.23
CA SER A 49 -4.26 4.12 -0.20
C SER A 49 -5.51 4.47 0.61
N LEU A 50 -5.37 4.88 1.87
CA LEU A 50 -6.52 5.26 2.70
C LEU A 50 -7.11 6.59 2.22
N ALA A 51 -6.25 7.56 1.94
CA ALA A 51 -6.67 8.85 1.40
C ALA A 51 -7.36 8.68 0.04
N LEU A 52 -6.77 7.87 -0.86
CA LEU A 52 -7.36 7.56 -2.15
C LEU A 52 -8.72 6.85 -2.01
N LEU A 53 -8.79 5.84 -1.15
CA LEU A 53 -10.03 5.09 -0.89
C LEU A 53 -11.15 6.02 -0.41
N LYS A 54 -10.88 6.84 0.61
CA LYS A 54 -11.88 7.78 1.14
C LYS A 54 -12.29 8.87 0.15
N THR A 55 -11.37 9.25 -0.74
CA THR A 55 -11.68 10.23 -1.79
C THR A 55 -12.64 9.65 -2.83
N ILE A 56 -12.45 8.39 -3.21
CA ILE A 56 -13.23 7.76 -4.29
C ILE A 56 -14.52 7.11 -3.78
N GLN A 57 -14.45 6.36 -2.69
CA GLN A 57 -15.58 5.61 -2.13
C GLN A 57 -16.35 6.40 -1.06
N GLY A 58 -15.72 7.40 -0.43
CA GLY A 58 -16.35 8.31 0.51
C GLY A 58 -15.67 8.36 1.90
N PRO A 59 -15.86 9.44 2.66
CA PRO A 59 -15.15 9.67 3.91
C PRO A 59 -15.54 8.71 5.04
N THR A 60 -16.66 8.02 4.92
CA THR A 60 -17.17 7.04 5.89
C THR A 60 -16.49 5.68 5.77
N GLU A 61 -15.56 5.49 4.82
CA GLU A 61 -14.82 4.24 4.71
C GLU A 61 -13.99 3.94 5.96
N PRO A 62 -13.95 2.67 6.42
CA PRO A 62 -13.12 2.26 7.52
C PRO A 62 -11.65 2.60 7.29
N SER A 63 -10.93 2.88 8.38
CA SER A 63 -9.51 3.23 8.31
C SER A 63 -8.58 2.10 8.71
N GLU A 64 -9.12 1.00 9.24
CA GLU A 64 -8.34 -0.16 9.63
C GLU A 64 -8.32 -1.18 8.51
N ILE A 65 -7.14 -1.72 8.19
CA ILE A 65 -6.98 -2.76 7.16
C ILE A 65 -7.90 -3.96 7.46
N ALA A 66 -7.98 -4.41 8.71
CA ALA A 66 -8.86 -5.52 9.10
C ALA A 66 -10.32 -5.28 8.72
N SER A 67 -10.83 -4.07 9.00
CA SER A 67 -12.20 -3.68 8.67
C SER A 67 -12.42 -3.58 7.16
N LEU A 68 -11.41 -3.11 6.42
CA LEU A 68 -11.45 -3.05 4.97
C LEU A 68 -11.41 -4.44 4.32
N VAL A 69 -10.62 -5.37 4.87
CA VAL A 69 -10.59 -6.77 4.43
C VAL A 69 -11.96 -7.41 4.64
N ALA A 70 -12.57 -7.23 5.81
CA ALA A 70 -13.90 -7.75 6.09
C ALA A 70 -14.97 -7.20 5.13
N LYS A 71 -14.82 -5.95 4.68
CA LYS A 71 -15.76 -5.30 3.76
C LYS A 71 -15.56 -5.65 2.28
N TYR A 72 -14.31 -5.67 1.81
CA TYR A 72 -13.99 -5.75 0.38
C TYR A 72 -13.37 -7.08 -0.04
N ALA A 73 -12.70 -7.79 0.85
CA ALA A 73 -11.91 -8.97 0.52
C ALA A 73 -12.24 -10.14 1.46
N GLU A 74 -13.54 -10.40 1.63
CA GLU A 74 -14.04 -11.49 2.48
C GLU A 74 -13.44 -12.83 2.01
N GLY A 75 -12.86 -13.59 2.95
CA GLY A 75 -12.17 -14.85 2.67
C GLY A 75 -10.66 -14.75 2.47
N VAL A 76 -10.07 -13.55 2.47
CA VAL A 76 -8.62 -13.39 2.55
C VAL A 76 -8.15 -13.64 3.99
N SER A 77 -7.21 -14.56 4.17
CA SER A 77 -6.55 -14.77 5.45
C SER A 77 -5.71 -13.53 5.79
N TYR A 78 -6.04 -12.91 6.92
CA TYR A 78 -5.37 -11.72 7.42
C TYR A 78 -4.83 -11.98 8.83
N THR A 79 -3.52 -11.84 8.96
CA THR A 79 -2.82 -11.79 10.26
C THR A 79 -2.31 -10.36 10.45
N SER A 80 -2.63 -9.74 11.57
CA SER A 80 -2.11 -8.41 11.93
C SER A 80 -0.59 -8.43 12.12
N ASP A 81 0.02 -7.25 11.98
CA ASP A 81 1.43 -6.98 12.34
C ASP A 81 2.48 -7.71 11.49
N GLY A 82 2.04 -8.37 10.41
CA GLY A 82 2.93 -8.98 9.43
C GLY A 82 2.99 -8.12 8.17
N ALA A 83 4.13 -7.47 7.90
CA ALA A 83 4.27 -6.57 6.75
C ALA A 83 3.85 -7.20 5.40
N ASP A 84 4.18 -8.47 5.17
CA ASP A 84 3.76 -9.23 3.98
C ASP A 84 2.26 -9.57 4.00
N SER A 85 1.70 -9.87 5.18
CA SER A 85 0.26 -10.08 5.37
C SER A 85 -0.53 -8.79 5.09
N ASP A 86 -0.11 -7.66 5.66
CA ASP A 86 -0.71 -6.34 5.44
C ASP A 86 -0.63 -5.92 3.97
N ALA A 87 0.52 -6.11 3.31
CA ALA A 87 0.68 -5.78 1.91
C ALA A 87 -0.23 -6.63 1.00
N ARG A 88 -0.35 -7.94 1.25
CA ARG A 88 -1.28 -8.80 0.52
C ARG A 88 -2.74 -8.42 0.76
N ALA A 89 -3.09 -8.13 2.01
CA ALA A 89 -4.43 -7.71 2.39
C ALA A 89 -4.81 -6.39 1.70
N LEU A 90 -3.91 -5.40 1.74
CA LEU A 90 -4.09 -4.13 1.04
C LEU A 90 -4.27 -4.33 -0.47
N ARG A 91 -3.45 -5.18 -1.10
CA ARG A 91 -3.61 -5.51 -2.51
C ARG A 91 -4.99 -6.10 -2.80
N ALA A 92 -5.46 -7.04 -1.99
CA ALA A 92 -6.77 -7.67 -2.18
C ALA A 92 -7.91 -6.65 -2.04
N VAL A 93 -7.85 -5.79 -1.02
CA VAL A 93 -8.81 -4.70 -0.81
C VAL A 93 -8.86 -3.77 -2.01
N VAL A 94 -7.73 -3.29 -2.50
CA VAL A 94 -7.67 -2.37 -3.65
C VAL A 94 -8.26 -3.02 -4.91
N MET A 95 -7.87 -4.27 -5.20
CA MET A 95 -8.37 -4.98 -6.39
C MET A 95 -9.88 -5.23 -6.33
N ALA A 96 -10.44 -5.45 -5.14
CA ALA A 96 -11.88 -5.66 -4.97
C ALA A 96 -12.67 -4.36 -4.93
N ALA A 97 -12.13 -3.30 -4.30
CA ALA A 97 -12.77 -1.99 -4.22
C ALA A 97 -12.76 -1.23 -5.56
N PHE A 98 -11.80 -1.54 -6.44
CA PHE A 98 -11.62 -0.89 -7.74
C PHE A 98 -11.45 -1.90 -8.88
N PRO A 99 -12.49 -2.70 -9.19
CA PRO A 99 -12.38 -3.82 -10.13
C PRO A 99 -12.15 -3.42 -11.60
N ASN A 100 -12.36 -2.14 -11.93
CA ASN A 100 -12.25 -1.59 -13.28
C ASN A 100 -11.19 -0.48 -13.39
N ALA A 101 -10.32 -0.33 -12.38
CA ALA A 101 -9.22 0.63 -12.42
C ALA A 101 -8.04 0.11 -13.24
#